data_AF-A0A502F7M6-F1
#
_entry.id   AF-A0A502F7M6-F1
#
_cell.length_a   1.000
_cell.length_b   1.000
_cell.length_c   1.000
_cell.angle_alpha   90.00
_cell.angle_beta   90.00
_cell.angle_gamma   90.00
#
_symmetry.space_group_name_H-M   'P 1'
#
loop_
_entity.id
_entity.type
_entity.pdbx_description
1 polymer ?
#
loop_
_entity_poly.entity_id
_entity_poly.type
_entity_poly.pdbx_seq_one_letter_code
_entity_poly.pdbx_strand_id
1 'polypeptide(L)'
;MFEFLRCYIIYLALLSGIVGLLSLNKLPGKKAKSMVVLIWFAVLTELVGYYFTSWTGLLNYYVYNFYMFVSFSAYILLLRSLLLNYNYKKAATLFLILFIFSFFLNFLYFKDNNNKAFIYSFAIGVLLVMILSCLYLVEIFNSEKVLKFKKSVFFWYILGILVFHVPFLPFMLAINWFLILHDESIFSLVLFILNLLSHCCFIIGFIWSEKKYNY
;
A
#
# COMPACT_ATOMS: atom_id res chain seq x y z
N MET A 1 -5.39 -23.08 12.72
CA MET A 1 -4.16 -22.97 13.56
C MET A 1 -3.48 -21.61 13.45
N PHE A 2 -3.41 -20.96 12.28
CA PHE A 2 -2.71 -19.67 12.08
C PHE A 2 -3.60 -18.41 12.04
N GLU A 3 -4.88 -18.53 12.39
CA GLU A 3 -5.87 -17.43 12.30
C GLU A 3 -5.51 -16.21 13.17
N PHE A 4 -4.79 -16.44 14.27
CA PHE A 4 -4.35 -15.37 15.17
C PHE A 4 -3.29 -14.44 14.55
N LEU A 5 -2.55 -14.87 13.52
CA LEU A 5 -1.46 -14.08 12.92
C LEU A 5 -1.93 -12.73 12.40
N ARG A 6 -3.18 -12.64 11.89
CA ARG A 6 -3.79 -11.37 11.45
C ARG A 6 -3.80 -10.32 12.56
N CYS A 7 -3.98 -10.72 13.82
CA CYS A 7 -3.98 -9.78 14.95
C CYS A 7 -2.59 -9.18 15.21
N TYR A 8 -1.51 -9.82 14.74
CA TYR A 8 -0.15 -9.32 14.94
C TYR A 8 0.29 -8.28 13.90
N ILE A 9 -0.47 -8.10 12.82
CA ILE A 9 -0.17 -7.12 11.75
C ILE A 9 -0.12 -5.70 12.31
N ILE A 10 -0.99 -5.38 13.27
CA ILE A 10 -0.99 -4.07 13.92
C ILE A 10 0.34 -3.76 14.61
N TYR A 11 0.99 -4.76 15.22
CA TYR A 11 2.27 -4.56 15.89
C TYR A 11 3.41 -4.31 14.90
N LEU A 12 3.37 -4.95 13.72
CA LEU A 12 4.32 -4.67 12.63
C LEU A 12 4.15 -3.23 12.12
N ALA A 13 2.90 -2.81 11.92
CA ALA A 13 2.57 -1.45 11.49
C ALA A 13 3.00 -0.41 12.54
N LEU A 14 2.69 -0.64 13.82
CA LEU A 14 3.13 0.20 14.94
C LEU A 14 4.65 0.31 15.02
N LEU A 15 5.37 -0.81 14.92
CA LEU A 15 6.83 -0.82 14.97
C LEU A 15 7.42 0.02 13.84
N SER A 16 6.95 -0.18 12.60
CA SER A 16 7.41 0.62 11.46
C SER A 16 7.01 2.10 11.58
N GLY A 17 5.84 2.39 12.15
CA GLY A 17 5.34 3.74 12.38
C GLY A 17 6.14 4.49 13.45
N ILE A 18 6.53 3.82 14.53
CA ILE A 18 7.38 4.37 15.60
C ILE A 18 8.79 4.66 15.05
N VAL A 19 9.39 3.70 14.33
CA VAL A 19 10.68 3.92 13.66
C VAL A 19 10.59 5.10 12.67
N GLY A 20 9.48 5.17 11.92
CA GLY A 20 9.17 6.30 11.04
C GLY A 20 9.12 7.64 11.76
N LEU A 21 8.44 7.73 12.91
CA LEU A 21 8.38 8.93 13.74
C LEU A 21 9.76 9.34 14.26
N LEU A 22 10.55 8.39 14.79
CA LEU A 22 11.91 8.67 15.28
C LEU A 22 12.83 9.15 14.15
N SER A 23 12.60 8.67 12.92
CA SER A 23 13.37 9.07 11.74
C SER A 23 12.89 10.37 11.07
N LEU A 24 11.82 11.02 11.54
CA LEU A 24 11.21 12.21 10.90
C LEU A 24 12.19 13.34 10.61
N ASN A 25 13.18 13.56 11.48
CA ASN A 25 14.19 14.61 11.33
C ASN A 25 15.17 14.34 10.16
N LYS A 26 15.36 13.06 9.84
CA LYS A 26 16.18 12.57 8.72
C LYS A 26 15.43 12.61 7.40
N LEU A 27 14.09 12.53 7.44
CA LEU A 27 13.25 12.43 6.25
C LEU A 27 13.22 13.73 5.42
N PRO A 28 13.34 13.63 4.10
CA PRO A 28 13.36 14.76 3.18
C PRO A 28 11.97 15.36 2.92
N GLY A 29 11.80 16.64 3.27
CA GLY A 29 10.64 17.43 2.86
C GLY A 29 9.28 16.83 3.28
N LYS A 30 8.21 17.26 2.60
CA LYS A 30 6.83 16.83 2.90
C LYS A 30 6.49 15.43 2.34
N LYS A 31 7.14 15.03 1.24
CA LYS A 31 6.86 13.76 0.53
C LYS A 31 7.26 12.52 1.33
N ALA A 32 8.40 12.53 2.01
CA ALA A 32 8.78 11.39 2.84
C ALA A 32 7.98 11.35 4.15
N LYS A 33 7.62 12.51 4.70
CA LYS A 33 6.75 12.58 5.88
C LYS A 33 5.35 12.02 5.61
N SER A 34 4.81 12.19 4.40
CA SER A 34 3.51 11.59 4.05
C SER A 34 3.53 10.06 4.08
N MET A 35 4.68 9.40 3.89
CA MET A 35 4.79 7.94 4.05
C MET A 35 4.53 7.50 5.49
N VAL A 36 5.11 8.23 6.45
CA VAL A 36 4.91 7.95 7.89
C VAL A 36 3.43 8.16 8.23
N VAL A 37 2.80 9.20 7.69
CA VAL A 37 1.36 9.42 7.84
C VAL A 37 0.55 8.25 7.28
N LEU A 38 0.91 7.71 6.12
CA LEU A 38 0.23 6.55 5.54
C LEU A 38 0.39 5.27 6.37
N ILE A 39 1.55 5.06 6.98
CA ILE A 39 1.75 3.93 7.91
C ILE A 39 0.87 4.08 9.15
N TRP A 40 0.80 5.28 9.73
CA TRP A 40 -0.09 5.53 10.86
C TRP A 40 -1.56 5.46 10.48
N PHE A 41 -1.91 5.87 9.27
CA PHE A 41 -3.25 5.66 8.73
C PHE A 41 -3.58 4.16 8.67
N ALA A 42 -2.65 3.31 8.22
CA ALA A 42 -2.84 1.85 8.25
C ALA A 42 -3.04 1.31 9.69
N VAL A 43 -2.25 1.78 10.67
CA VAL A 43 -2.43 1.41 12.09
C VAL A 43 -3.85 1.77 12.57
N LEU A 44 -4.31 2.98 12.26
CA LEU A 44 -5.66 3.42 12.62
C LEU A 44 -6.73 2.57 11.93
N THR A 45 -6.55 2.24 10.65
CA THR A 45 -7.46 1.38 9.91
C THR A 45 -7.54 -0.02 10.52
N GLU A 46 -6.43 -0.62 10.93
CA GLU A 46 -6.45 -1.95 11.58
C GLU A 46 -7.18 -1.90 12.93
N LEU A 47 -6.94 -0.86 13.74
CA LEU A 47 -7.68 -0.66 14.99
C LEU A 47 -9.18 -0.51 14.75
N VAL A 48 -9.56 0.38 13.83
CA VAL A 48 -10.97 0.61 13.50
C VAL A 48 -11.57 -0.67 12.93
N GLY A 49 -10.92 -1.33 11.99
CA GLY A 49 -11.39 -2.56 11.34
C GLY A 49 -11.61 -3.72 12.31
N TYR A 50 -10.78 -3.83 13.36
CA TYR A 50 -10.94 -4.82 14.42
C TYR A 50 -12.22 -4.58 15.24
N TYR A 51 -12.46 -3.33 15.67
CA TYR A 51 -13.61 -3.00 16.50
C TYR A 51 -14.90 -2.68 15.73
N PHE A 52 -14.82 -2.40 14.43
CA PHE A 52 -15.92 -1.88 13.62
C PHE A 52 -17.18 -2.74 13.68
N THR A 53 -17.01 -4.06 13.52
CA THR A 53 -18.14 -5.01 13.53
C THR A 53 -18.84 -5.02 14.88
N SER A 54 -18.07 -4.91 15.98
CA SER A 54 -18.63 -4.86 17.34
C SER A 54 -19.39 -3.57 17.63
N TRP A 55 -18.96 -2.44 17.07
CA TRP A 55 -19.57 -1.13 17.31
C TRP A 55 -20.79 -0.85 16.45
N THR A 56 -20.80 -1.33 15.21
CA THR A 56 -21.81 -0.94 14.21
C THR A 56 -22.71 -2.09 13.78
N GLY A 57 -22.34 -3.34 14.06
CA GLY A 57 -23.01 -4.53 13.51
C GLY A 57 -22.80 -4.75 12.00
N LEU A 58 -22.05 -3.86 11.33
CA LEU A 58 -21.71 -3.97 9.91
C LEU A 58 -20.38 -4.71 9.72
N LEU A 59 -20.20 -5.36 8.57
CA LEU A 59 -18.93 -6.01 8.24
C LEU A 59 -17.81 -4.97 8.05
N ASN A 60 -16.59 -5.34 8.42
CA ASN A 60 -15.40 -4.48 8.31
C ASN A 60 -14.97 -4.13 6.87
N TYR A 61 -15.62 -4.70 5.84
CA TYR A 61 -15.36 -4.39 4.42
C TYR A 61 -15.44 -2.89 4.11
N TYR A 62 -16.34 -2.13 4.75
CA TYR A 62 -16.43 -0.69 4.55
C TYR A 62 -15.15 0.04 4.93
N VAL A 63 -14.56 -0.34 6.07
CA VAL A 63 -13.32 0.25 6.58
C VAL A 63 -12.17 -0.03 5.62
N TYR A 64 -12.04 -1.29 5.18
CA TYR A 64 -10.97 -1.70 4.28
C TYR A 64 -11.15 -1.19 2.84
N ASN A 65 -12.40 -1.05 2.35
CA ASN A 65 -12.67 -0.43 1.05
C ASN A 65 -12.33 1.07 1.06
N PHE A 66 -12.63 1.78 2.16
CA PHE A 66 -12.24 3.18 2.32
C PHE A 66 -10.72 3.33 2.42
N TYR A 67 -10.08 2.46 3.22
CA TYR A 67 -8.62 2.42 3.30
C TYR A 67 -7.96 2.16 1.94
N MET A 68 -8.50 1.23 1.16
CA MET A 68 -8.06 0.94 -0.20
C MET A 68 -8.13 2.19 -1.09
N PHE A 69 -9.25 2.92 -1.07
CA PHE A 69 -9.41 4.15 -1.84
C PHE A 69 -8.37 5.21 -1.47
N VAL A 70 -8.19 5.48 -0.17
CA VAL A 70 -7.26 6.50 0.32
C VAL A 70 -5.81 6.10 0.05
N SER A 71 -5.44 4.85 0.35
CA SER A 71 -4.06 4.36 0.22
C SER A 71 -3.59 4.36 -1.24
N PHE A 72 -4.34 3.77 -2.18
CA PHE A 72 -3.96 3.77 -3.59
C PHE A 72 -3.91 5.18 -4.18
N SER A 73 -4.87 6.04 -3.84
CA SER A 73 -4.83 7.45 -4.27
C SER A 73 -3.55 8.14 -3.79
N ALA A 74 -3.18 7.91 -2.53
CA ALA A 74 -1.96 8.46 -1.95
C ALA A 74 -0.69 7.87 -2.57
N TYR A 75 -0.65 6.57 -2.86
CA TYR A 75 0.48 5.91 -3.54
C TYR A 75 0.70 6.48 -4.96
N ILE A 76 -0.38 6.65 -5.73
CA ILE A 76 -0.30 7.23 -7.07
C ILE A 76 0.17 8.68 -7.01
N LEU A 77 -0.34 9.47 -6.07
CA LEU A 77 0.10 10.86 -5.87
C LEU A 77 1.57 10.95 -5.44
N LEU A 78 2.00 10.06 -4.54
CA LEU A 78 3.39 9.95 -4.12
C LEU A 78 4.29 9.62 -5.31
N LEU A 79 3.98 8.57 -6.08
CA LEU A 79 4.71 8.17 -7.29
C LEU A 79 4.76 9.30 -8.32
N ARG A 80 3.64 9.97 -8.60
CA ARG A 80 3.59 11.16 -9.47
C ARG A 80 4.56 12.24 -9.03
N SER A 81 4.68 12.46 -7.72
CA SER A 81 5.58 13.48 -7.17
C SER A 81 7.06 13.11 -7.25
N LEU A 82 7.38 11.84 -7.44
CA LEU A 82 8.73 11.29 -7.52
C LEU A 82 9.23 11.14 -8.95
N LEU A 83 8.32 10.94 -9.90
CA LEU A 83 8.66 10.90 -11.32
C LEU A 83 9.31 12.22 -11.76
N LEU A 84 10.28 12.15 -12.66
CA LEU A 84 10.99 13.30 -13.22
C LEU A 84 10.39 13.67 -14.58
N ASN A 85 10.14 12.68 -15.44
CA ASN A 85 9.63 12.89 -16.78
C ASN A 85 8.19 13.40 -16.75
N TYR A 86 7.97 14.48 -17.51
CA TYR A 86 6.65 15.11 -17.60
C TYR A 86 5.58 14.17 -18.17
N ASN A 87 5.93 13.33 -19.14
CA ASN A 87 5.02 12.34 -19.72
C ASN A 87 4.58 11.30 -18.67
N TYR A 88 5.49 10.83 -17.83
CA TYR A 88 5.15 9.89 -16.76
C TYR A 88 4.30 10.55 -15.67
N LYS A 89 4.52 11.84 -15.36
CA LYS A 89 3.63 12.60 -14.47
C LYS A 89 2.21 12.75 -15.03
N LYS A 90 2.08 12.98 -16.34
CA LYS A 90 0.77 13.00 -17.03
C LYS A 90 0.10 11.64 -16.93
N ALA A 91 0.82 10.56 -17.24
CA ALA A 91 0.32 9.19 -17.10
C ALA A 91 -0.15 8.90 -15.66
N ALA A 92 0.61 9.28 -14.65
CA ALA A 92 0.23 9.12 -13.24
C ALA A 92 -1.05 9.88 -12.88
N THR A 93 -1.25 11.08 -13.46
CA THR A 93 -2.48 11.86 -13.27
C THR A 93 -3.67 11.15 -13.92
N LEU A 94 -3.50 10.61 -15.13
CA LEU A 94 -4.53 9.84 -15.82
C LEU A 94 -4.86 8.54 -15.07
N PHE A 95 -3.85 7.85 -14.52
CA PHE A 95 -4.05 6.66 -13.70
C PHE A 95 -4.80 6.96 -12.40
N LEU A 96 -4.57 8.11 -11.76
CA LEU A 96 -5.35 8.52 -10.60
C LEU A 96 -6.83 8.69 -10.98
N ILE A 97 -7.12 9.37 -12.08
CA ILE A 97 -8.50 9.57 -12.57
C ILE A 97 -9.14 8.22 -12.87
N LEU A 98 -8.41 7.32 -13.55
CA LEU A 98 -8.87 5.97 -13.88
C LEU A 98 -9.18 5.14 -12.62
N PHE A 99 -8.32 5.20 -11.60
CA PHE A 99 -8.54 4.51 -10.33
C PHE A 99 -9.78 5.04 -9.60
N ILE A 100 -9.90 6.36 -9.48
CA ILE A 100 -11.06 6.99 -8.83
C ILE A 100 -12.35 6.61 -9.57
N PHE A 101 -12.35 6.69 -10.90
CA PHE A 101 -13.48 6.29 -11.73
C PHE A 101 -13.84 4.81 -11.52
N SER A 102 -12.84 3.91 -11.52
CA SER A 102 -13.04 2.49 -11.24
C SER A 102 -13.67 2.25 -9.86
N PHE A 103 -13.23 2.97 -8.84
CA PHE A 103 -13.79 2.84 -7.48
C PHE A 103 -15.28 3.22 -7.44
N PHE A 104 -15.63 4.36 -8.06
CA PHE A 104 -17.02 4.81 -8.11
C PHE A 104 -17.91 3.91 -8.97
N LEU A 105 -17.40 3.37 -10.08
CA LEU A 105 -18.13 2.37 -10.85
C LEU A 105 -18.44 1.14 -10.00
N ASN A 106 -17.45 0.62 -9.27
CA ASN A 106 -17.64 -0.55 -8.40
C ASN A 106 -18.68 -0.26 -7.31
N PHE A 107 -18.64 0.92 -6.72
CA PHE A 107 -19.65 1.38 -5.76
C PHE A 107 -21.07 1.43 -6.35
N LEU A 108 -21.23 1.90 -7.60
CA LEU A 108 -22.53 1.99 -8.27
C LEU A 108 -23.08 0.61 -8.69
N TYR A 109 -22.24 -0.26 -9.25
CA TYR A 109 -22.66 -1.57 -9.78
C TYR A 109 -22.93 -2.61 -8.69
N PHE A 110 -22.25 -2.55 -7.54
CA PHE A 110 -22.38 -3.54 -6.47
C PHE A 110 -23.22 -3.05 -5.27
N LYS A 111 -24.05 -2.02 -5.47
CA LYS A 111 -24.88 -1.39 -4.43
C LYS A 111 -25.79 -2.36 -3.67
N ASP A 112 -26.22 -3.45 -4.31
CA ASP A 112 -27.08 -4.48 -3.69
C ASP A 112 -26.29 -5.55 -2.90
N ASN A 113 -24.96 -5.56 -3.04
CA ASN A 113 -24.06 -6.55 -2.43
C ASN A 113 -22.95 -5.86 -1.60
N ASN A 114 -23.34 -4.83 -0.82
CA ASN A 114 -22.43 -3.97 -0.04
C ASN A 114 -21.55 -4.70 0.99
N ASN A 115 -21.80 -5.97 1.24
CA ASN A 115 -21.03 -6.83 2.14
C ASN A 115 -19.82 -7.50 1.47
N LYS A 116 -19.21 -6.87 0.45
CA LYS A 116 -18.08 -7.44 -0.29
C LYS A 116 -16.94 -6.45 -0.46
N ALA A 117 -15.73 -6.99 -0.47
CA ALA A 117 -14.54 -6.22 -0.83
C ALA A 117 -14.58 -5.82 -2.32
N PHE A 118 -14.08 -4.62 -2.64
CA PHE A 118 -14.04 -4.10 -4.01
C PHE A 118 -12.84 -4.67 -4.80
N ILE A 119 -12.85 -5.98 -5.04
CA ILE A 119 -11.72 -6.74 -5.62
C ILE A 119 -11.29 -6.18 -6.98
N TYR A 120 -12.22 -5.82 -7.86
CA TYR A 120 -11.90 -5.28 -9.18
C TYR A 120 -11.20 -3.91 -9.12
N SER A 121 -11.66 -3.01 -8.26
CA SER A 121 -11.00 -1.72 -8.03
C SER A 121 -9.64 -1.91 -7.37
N PHE A 122 -9.52 -2.87 -6.44
CA PHE A 122 -8.24 -3.27 -5.85
C PHE A 122 -7.27 -3.73 -6.95
N ALA A 123 -7.69 -4.64 -7.84
CA ALA A 123 -6.88 -5.14 -8.95
C ALA A 123 -6.38 -4.02 -9.87
N ILE A 124 -7.27 -3.10 -10.26
CA ILE A 124 -6.91 -1.93 -11.06
C ILE A 124 -5.91 -1.05 -10.29
N GLY A 125 -6.15 -0.77 -9.01
CA GLY A 125 -5.24 0.00 -8.16
C GLY A 125 -3.83 -0.61 -8.10
N VAL A 126 -3.73 -1.93 -7.88
CA VAL A 126 -2.43 -2.64 -7.86
C VAL A 126 -1.73 -2.54 -9.21
N LEU A 127 -2.42 -2.80 -10.33
CA LEU A 127 -1.82 -2.73 -11.66
C LEU A 127 -1.29 -1.32 -11.97
N LEU A 128 -2.05 -0.28 -11.66
CA LEU A 128 -1.65 1.11 -11.91
C LEU A 128 -0.45 1.52 -11.05
N VAL A 129 -0.46 1.17 -9.75
CA VAL A 129 0.69 1.42 -8.86
C VAL A 129 1.91 0.62 -9.29
N MET A 130 1.74 -0.63 -9.72
CA MET A 130 2.82 -1.46 -10.23
C MET A 130 3.47 -0.82 -11.46
N ILE A 131 2.69 -0.42 -12.46
CA ILE A 131 3.20 0.24 -13.68
C ILE A 131 3.95 1.53 -13.32
N LEU A 132 3.38 2.38 -12.45
CA LEU A 132 4.04 3.62 -12.03
C LEU A 132 5.33 3.38 -11.24
N SER A 133 5.35 2.34 -10.41
CA SER A 133 6.54 1.94 -9.67
C SER A 133 7.64 1.45 -10.61
N CYS A 134 7.29 0.67 -11.64
CA CYS A 134 8.23 0.29 -12.69
C CYS A 134 8.79 1.50 -13.44
N LEU A 135 7.94 2.47 -13.83
CA LEU A 135 8.40 3.71 -14.47
C LEU A 135 9.36 4.49 -13.58
N TYR A 136 9.05 4.60 -12.28
CA TYR A 136 9.94 5.23 -11.30
C TYR A 136 11.29 4.52 -11.18
N LEU A 137 11.29 3.19 -11.12
CA LEU A 137 12.52 2.40 -11.06
C LEU A 137 13.36 2.57 -12.32
N VAL A 138 12.73 2.59 -13.50
CA VAL A 138 13.41 2.83 -14.78
C VAL A 138 14.05 4.22 -14.81
N GLU A 139 13.36 5.27 -14.34
CA GLU A 139 13.95 6.61 -14.25
C GLU A 139 15.15 6.67 -13.30
N ILE A 140 15.07 6.01 -12.15
CA ILE A 140 16.21 5.94 -11.24
C ILE A 140 17.39 5.23 -11.91
N PHE A 141 17.15 4.07 -12.52
CA PHE A 141 18.21 3.26 -13.12
C PHE A 141 18.85 3.89 -14.36
N ASN A 142 18.13 4.77 -15.04
CA ASN A 142 18.69 5.53 -16.17
C ASN A 142 19.33 6.86 -15.75
N SER A 143 19.25 7.23 -14.46
CA SER A 143 19.85 8.47 -13.96
C SER A 143 21.24 8.23 -13.35
N GLU A 144 22.08 9.26 -13.30
CA GLU A 144 23.38 9.21 -12.59
C GLU A 144 23.24 8.86 -11.09
N LYS A 145 22.02 8.81 -10.56
CA LYS A 145 21.69 8.45 -9.17
C LYS A 145 21.70 6.94 -8.90
N VAL A 146 21.94 6.09 -9.92
CA VAL A 146 22.03 4.62 -9.80
C VAL A 146 22.98 4.18 -8.68
N LEU A 147 24.12 4.87 -8.50
CA LEU A 147 25.12 4.44 -7.52
C LEU A 147 24.64 4.57 -6.06
N LYS A 148 23.54 5.28 -5.79
CA LYS A 148 23.08 5.59 -4.42
C LYS A 148 21.57 5.42 -4.20
N PHE A 149 20.83 4.78 -5.10
CA PHE A 149 19.37 4.59 -4.94
C PHE A 149 19.00 3.85 -3.65
N LYS A 150 19.86 2.92 -3.18
CA LYS A 150 19.65 2.18 -1.92
C LYS A 150 19.63 3.10 -0.68
N LYS A 151 20.11 4.33 -0.80
CA LYS A 151 20.07 5.35 0.28
C LYS A 151 18.80 6.22 0.24
N SER A 152 17.93 6.01 -0.75
CA SER A 152 16.66 6.72 -0.87
C SER A 152 15.56 6.02 -0.06
N VAL A 153 14.86 6.76 0.79
CA VAL A 153 13.66 6.25 1.51
C VAL A 153 12.60 5.81 0.50
N PHE A 154 12.45 6.57 -0.59
CA PHE A 154 11.42 6.38 -1.60
C PHE A 154 11.57 5.03 -2.31
N PHE A 155 12.80 4.60 -2.57
CA PHE A 155 13.07 3.29 -3.16
C PHE A 155 12.55 2.15 -2.27
N TRP A 156 12.94 2.14 -1.00
CA TRP A 156 12.53 1.10 -0.04
C TRP A 156 11.03 1.12 0.24
N TYR A 157 10.42 2.31 0.26
CA TYR A 157 8.98 2.44 0.45
C TYR A 157 8.19 1.89 -0.76
N ILE A 158 8.60 2.23 -1.98
CA ILE A 158 7.96 1.69 -3.19
C ILE A 158 8.18 0.18 -3.30
N LEU A 159 9.36 -0.31 -2.94
CA LEU A 159 9.64 -1.74 -2.86
C LEU A 159 8.69 -2.44 -1.88
N GLY A 160 8.49 -1.90 -0.67
CA GLY A 160 7.55 -2.46 0.31
C GLY A 160 6.11 -2.51 -0.21
N ILE A 161 5.65 -1.44 -0.88
CA ILE A 161 4.33 -1.42 -1.53
C ILE A 161 4.22 -2.54 -2.57
N LEU A 162 5.21 -2.71 -3.44
CA LEU A 162 5.20 -3.75 -4.46
C LEU A 162 5.23 -5.16 -3.86
N VAL A 163 6.08 -5.40 -2.86
CA VAL A 163 6.24 -6.69 -2.19
C VAL A 163 4.93 -7.13 -1.53
N PHE A 164 4.12 -6.21 -1.01
CA PHE A 164 2.79 -6.54 -0.50
C PHE A 164 1.78 -6.75 -1.63
N HIS A 165 1.58 -5.74 -2.49
CA HIS A 165 0.41 -5.69 -3.35
C HIS A 165 0.50 -6.61 -4.56
N VAL A 166 1.71 -6.79 -5.14
CA VAL A 166 1.88 -7.59 -6.36
C VAL A 166 1.61 -9.07 -6.10
N PRO A 167 2.11 -9.71 -5.02
CA PRO A 167 1.75 -11.09 -4.69
C PRO A 167 0.35 -11.23 -4.10
N PHE A 168 -0.15 -10.21 -3.37
CA PHE A 168 -1.48 -10.27 -2.76
C PHE A 168 -2.61 -10.27 -3.80
N LEU A 169 -2.43 -9.57 -4.92
CA LEU A 169 -3.42 -9.54 -6.00
C LEU A 169 -3.77 -10.92 -6.58
N PRO A 170 -2.83 -11.71 -7.13
CA PRO A 170 -3.14 -13.04 -7.66
C PRO A 170 -3.65 -13.97 -6.56
N PHE A 171 -3.20 -13.82 -5.31
CA PHE A 171 -3.76 -14.58 -4.18
C PHE A 171 -5.25 -14.26 -3.94
N MET A 172 -5.61 -12.97 -3.93
CA MET A 172 -7.00 -12.53 -3.75
C MET A 172 -7.90 -12.96 -4.92
N LEU A 173 -7.41 -12.83 -6.15
CA LEU A 173 -8.11 -13.32 -7.34
C LEU A 173 -8.27 -14.83 -7.32
N ALA A 174 -7.27 -15.56 -6.82
CA ALA A 174 -7.33 -17.01 -6.77
C ALA A 174 -8.44 -17.52 -5.84
N ILE A 175 -8.55 -16.93 -4.64
CA ILE A 175 -9.63 -17.23 -3.69
C ILE A 175 -11.00 -16.94 -4.32
N ASN A 176 -11.13 -15.80 -5.00
CA ASN A 176 -12.42 -15.36 -5.56
C ASN A 176 -12.84 -16.13 -6.82
N TRP A 177 -11.92 -16.50 -7.71
CA TRP A 177 -12.23 -17.13 -9.00
C TRP A 177 -12.18 -18.65 -8.98
N PHE A 178 -11.26 -19.25 -8.23
CA PHE A 178 -11.12 -20.71 -8.19
C PHE A 178 -11.96 -21.36 -7.09
N LEU A 179 -12.77 -20.59 -6.34
CA LEU A 179 -13.62 -21.08 -5.25
C LEU A 179 -12.86 -21.99 -4.27
N ILE A 180 -11.55 -21.73 -4.10
CA ILE A 180 -10.74 -22.43 -3.12
C ILE A 180 -11.41 -22.16 -1.78
N LEU A 181 -11.77 -23.21 -1.05
CA LEU A 181 -12.34 -23.11 0.30
C LEU A 181 -11.52 -22.08 1.08
N HIS A 182 -12.18 -21.04 1.57
CA HIS A 182 -11.52 -19.95 2.26
C HIS A 182 -10.96 -20.46 3.57
N ASP A 183 -9.72 -20.93 3.53
CA ASP A 183 -8.99 -21.32 4.72
C ASP A 183 -8.44 -20.04 5.36
N GLU A 184 -9.13 -19.59 6.41
CA GLU A 184 -8.77 -18.43 7.22
C GLU A 184 -7.32 -18.52 7.73
N SER A 185 -6.79 -19.72 7.94
CA SER A 185 -5.41 -19.91 8.39
C SER A 185 -4.39 -19.61 7.30
N ILE A 186 -4.64 -20.06 6.05
CA ILE A 186 -3.79 -19.76 4.89
C ILE A 186 -3.87 -18.26 4.57
N PHE A 187 -5.07 -17.69 4.58
CA PHE A 187 -5.28 -16.27 4.35
C PHE A 187 -4.51 -15.41 5.38
N SER A 188 -4.67 -15.73 6.66
CA SER A 188 -3.98 -15.05 7.77
C SER A 188 -2.45 -15.16 7.65
N LEU A 189 -1.93 -16.33 7.29
CA LEU A 189 -0.50 -16.57 7.10
C LEU A 189 0.08 -15.75 5.93
N VAL A 190 -0.56 -15.81 4.76
CA VAL A 190 -0.10 -15.05 3.57
C VAL A 190 -0.13 -13.56 3.85
N LEU A 191 -1.23 -13.06 4.43
CA LEU A 191 -1.37 -11.65 4.78
C LEU A 191 -0.30 -11.20 5.78
N PHE A 192 0.01 -12.03 6.78
CA PHE A 192 1.04 -11.73 7.77
C PHE A 192 2.45 -11.68 7.15
N ILE A 193 2.82 -12.66 6.32
CA ILE A 193 4.14 -12.70 5.67
C ILE A 193 4.34 -11.48 4.76
N LEU A 194 3.34 -11.13 3.95
CA LEU A 194 3.42 -9.98 3.05
C LEU A 194 3.54 -8.67 3.83
N ASN A 195 2.80 -8.50 4.93
CA ASN A 195 2.94 -7.35 5.81
C ASN A 195 4.31 -7.29 6.47
N LEU A 196 4.82 -8.43 6.96
CA LEU A 196 6.15 -8.50 7.56
C LEU A 196 7.23 -8.07 6.58
N LEU A 197 7.21 -8.58 5.35
CA LEU A 197 8.17 -8.19 4.32
C LEU A 197 8.06 -6.70 3.95
N SER A 198 6.84 -6.18 3.81
CA SER A 198 6.59 -4.77 3.50
C SER A 198 7.09 -3.83 4.60
N HIS A 199 6.74 -4.11 5.85
CA HIS A 199 7.17 -3.31 7.00
C HIS A 199 8.68 -3.39 7.24
N CYS A 200 9.30 -4.56 7.00
CA CYS A 200 10.77 -4.68 6.98
C CYS A 200 11.38 -3.73 5.93
N CYS A 201 10.84 -3.66 4.72
CA CYS A 201 11.31 -2.71 3.71
C CYS A 201 11.18 -1.26 4.19
N PHE A 202 10.07 -0.87 4.81
CA PHE A 202 9.87 0.48 5.34
C PHE A 202 10.87 0.83 6.44
N ILE A 203 11.10 -0.08 7.38
CA ILE A 203 12.06 0.09 8.48
C ILE A 203 13.47 0.25 7.94
N ILE A 204 13.88 -0.61 7.00
CA ILE A 204 15.17 -0.52 6.32
C ILE A 204 15.31 0.85 5.64
N GLY A 205 14.25 1.30 4.93
CA GLY A 205 14.20 2.61 4.30
C GLY A 205 14.40 3.76 5.29
N PHE A 206 13.76 3.71 6.45
CA PHE A 206 13.91 4.75 7.48
C PHE A 206 15.29 4.74 8.14
N ILE A 207 15.88 3.57 8.38
CA ILE A 207 17.18 3.43 9.05
C ILE A 207 18.35 3.79 8.12
N TRP A 208 18.38 3.24 6.91
CA TRP A 208 19.49 3.42 5.96
C TRP A 208 19.40 4.67 5.10
N SER A 209 18.28 5.41 5.17
CA SER A 209 18.19 6.65 4.43
C SER A 209 19.13 7.73 4.95
N GLU A 210 19.76 8.40 4.00
CA GLU A 210 20.60 9.56 4.27
C GLU A 210 19.97 10.79 3.62
N LYS A 211 19.78 11.85 4.41
CA LYS A 211 19.13 13.11 3.98
C LYS A 211 19.74 13.72 2.72
N LYS A 212 21.03 13.44 2.45
CA LYS A 212 21.78 13.93 1.30
C LYS A 212 21.39 13.28 -0.03
N TYR A 213 20.78 12.08 -0.04
CA TYR A 213 20.51 11.30 -1.27
C TYR A 213 19.02 11.20 -1.63
N ASN A 214 18.24 12.08 -1.04
CA ASN A 214 16.80 12.06 -1.01
C ASN A 214 16.27 13.22 -1.88
N TYR A 215 16.32 13.05 -3.20
CA TYR A 215 15.92 14.06 -4.19
C TYR A 215 14.59 13.71 -4.85
#